data_AF-A0A0W7X8B9-F1
#
_entry.id   AF-A0A0W7X8B9-F1
#
_cell.length_a   1.000
_cell.length_b   1.000
_cell.length_c   1.000
_cell.angle_alpha   90.00
_cell.angle_beta   90.00
_cell.angle_gamma   90.00
#
_symmetry.space_group_name_H-M   'P 1'
#
loop_
_entity.id
_entity.type
_entity.pdbx_description
1 polymer ?
#
loop_
_entity_poly.entity_id
_entity_poly.type
_entity_poly.pdbx_seq_one_letter_code
_entity_poly.pdbx_strand_id
1 'polypeptide(L)' 'MRKTISALSLSGLLAAAALLLAPSAQAAGYTYVGMYPSAAACDTAGKAYVANGQAVSYFCDVTPTTARLSIWT' A
#
# COMPACT_ATOMS: atom_id res chain seq x y z
N MET A 1 -32.72 39.74 2.02
CA MET A 1 -32.29 38.44 2.58
C MET A 1 -31.13 37.91 1.74
N ARG A 2 -29.88 37.91 2.24
CA ARG A 2 -28.70 37.41 1.53
C ARG A 2 -28.39 36.02 2.06
N LYS A 3 -28.63 34.97 1.28
CA LYS A 3 -28.30 33.59 1.63
C LYS A 3 -26.82 33.37 1.33
N THR A 4 -25.99 33.40 2.36
CA THR A 4 -24.59 32.95 2.34
C THR A 4 -24.62 31.43 2.19
N ILE A 5 -24.45 30.93 0.97
CA ILE A 5 -24.31 29.50 0.72
C ILE A 5 -22.87 29.14 1.09
N SER A 6 -22.72 28.56 2.28
CA SER A 6 -21.47 28.12 2.87
C SER A 6 -20.63 27.27 1.91
N ALA A 7 -19.44 27.75 1.57
CA ALA A 7 -18.41 27.07 0.78
C ALA A 7 -17.76 25.86 1.51
N LEU A 8 -18.37 25.37 2.60
CA LEU A 8 -17.84 24.26 3.40
C LEU A 8 -18.05 22.88 2.76
N SER A 9 -18.92 22.77 1.75
CA SER A 9 -19.24 21.47 1.14
C SER A 9 -18.22 20.99 0.11
N LEU A 10 -17.44 21.88 -0.52
CA LEU A 10 -16.45 21.47 -1.52
C LEU A 10 -15.19 20.85 -0.89
N SER A 11 -14.78 21.34 0.28
CA SER A 11 -13.58 20.83 0.96
C SER A 11 -13.75 19.41 1.49
N GLY A 12 -14.97 19.03 1.87
CA GLY A 12 -15.27 17.67 2.38
C GLY A 12 -15.25 16.60 1.28
N LEU A 13 -15.68 16.94 0.06
CA LEU A 13 -15.69 16.02 -1.09
C LEU A 13 -14.27 15.71 -1.60
N LEU A 14 -13.35 16.68 -1.54
CA LEU A 14 -11.95 16.48 -1.92
C LEU A 14 -11.18 15.64 -0.90
N ALA A 15 -11.46 15.79 0.40
CA ALA A 15 -10.86 14.97 1.44
C ALA A 15 -11.32 13.50 1.34
N ALA A 16 -12.62 13.26 1.06
CA ALA A 16 -13.13 11.91 0.87
C ALA A 16 -12.55 11.23 -0.38
N ALA A 17 -12.34 11.97 -1.48
CA ALA A 17 -11.70 11.46 -2.69
C ALA A 17 -10.23 11.06 -2.45
N ALA A 18 -9.50 11.77 -1.58
CA ALA A 18 -8.12 11.43 -1.22
C ALA A 18 -8.00 10.12 -0.42
N LEU A 19 -8.99 9.81 0.44
CA LEU A 19 -9.05 8.53 1.16
C LEU A 19 -9.48 7.36 0.27
N LEU A 20 -10.27 7.62 -0.78
CA LEU A 20 -10.66 6.62 -1.79
C LEU A 20 -9.53 6.26 -2.78
N LEU A 21 -8.46 7.06 -2.83
CA LEU A 21 -7.29 6.85 -3.70
C LEU A 21 -6.10 6.18 -2.99
N ALA A 22 -6.15 5.98 -1.67
CA ALA A 22 -5.03 5.46 -0.90
C ALA A 22 -5.19 3.97 -0.57
N PRO A 23 -4.96 3.09 -1.56
CA PRO A 23 -4.05 1.97 -1.32
C PRO A 23 -2.86 1.91 -2.31
N SER A 24 -2.73 2.89 -3.21
CA SER A 24 -1.71 2.82 -4.29
C SER A 24 -0.49 3.73 -4.07
N ALA A 25 -0.55 4.69 -3.15
CA ALA A 25 0.60 5.54 -2.83
C ALA A 25 1.70 4.80 -2.06
N GLN A 26 1.38 3.67 -1.41
CA GLN A 26 2.38 2.84 -0.74
C GLN A 26 3.26 2.12 -1.77
N ALA A 27 2.80 1.88 -3.00
CA ALA A 27 3.57 1.16 -4.01
C ALA A 27 4.72 1.97 -4.63
N ALA A 28 4.80 3.29 -4.42
CA ALA A 28 5.85 4.13 -5.01
C ALA A 28 7.25 3.90 -4.39
N GLY A 29 7.34 3.23 -3.23
CA GLY A 29 8.61 2.90 -2.59
C GLY A 29 9.03 1.43 -2.66
N TYR A 30 8.11 0.50 -2.91
CA TYR A 30 8.43 -0.93 -2.84
C TYR A 30 9.00 -1.43 -4.17
N THR A 31 10.17 -2.05 -4.08
CA THR A 31 10.83 -2.75 -5.20
C THR A 31 10.31 -4.18 -5.27
N TYR A 32 9.86 -4.61 -6.45
CA TYR A 32 9.43 -5.99 -6.68
C TYR A 32 10.62 -6.96 -6.56
N VAL A 33 10.41 -8.06 -5.84
CA VAL A 33 11.43 -9.10 -5.63
C VAL A 33 11.10 -10.38 -6.38
N GLY A 34 9.85 -10.87 -6.29
CA GLY A 34 9.49 -12.16 -6.85
C GLY A 34 8.06 -12.62 -6.55
N MET A 35 7.68 -13.75 -7.17
CA MET A 35 6.43 -14.47 -6.94
C MET A 35 6.69 -15.73 -6.11
N TYR A 36 5.81 -15.99 -5.15
CA TYR A 36 5.87 -17.12 -4.23
C TYR A 36 4.59 -17.96 -4.33
N PRO A 37 4.67 -19.28 -4.08
CA PRO A 37 3.53 -20.19 -4.24
C PRO A 37 2.45 -20.03 -3.15
N SER A 38 2.75 -19.30 -2.07
CA SER A 38 1.82 -19.07 -0.97
C SER A 38 2.17 -17.80 -0.20
N ALA A 39 1.19 -17.28 0.55
CA ALA A 39 1.40 -16.17 1.46
C ALA A 39 2.48 -16.47 2.53
N ALA A 40 2.53 -17.71 3.04
CA ALA A 40 3.52 -18.11 4.03
C ALA A 40 4.95 -18.12 3.47
N ALA A 41 5.13 -18.55 2.22
CA ALA A 41 6.43 -18.50 1.55
C ALA A 41 6.87 -17.06 1.29
N CYS A 42 5.94 -16.18 0.90
CA CYS A 42 6.21 -14.75 0.75
C CYS A 42 6.60 -14.09 2.07
N ASP A 43 5.87 -14.37 3.16
CA ASP A 43 6.16 -13.83 4.49
C ASP A 43 7.53 -14.27 5.02
N THR A 44 7.85 -15.56 4.84
CA THR A 44 9.16 -16.11 5.23
C THR A 44 10.29 -15.41 4.50
N ALA A 45 10.14 -15.21 3.18
CA ALA A 45 11.13 -14.49 2.38
C ALA A 45 11.24 -13.02 2.78
N GLY A 46 10.11 -12.31 2.93
CA GLY A 46 10.07 -10.91 3.34
C GLY A 46 10.75 -10.67 4.69
N LYS A 47 10.49 -11.55 5.68
CA LYS A 47 11.20 -11.53 6.97
C LYS A 47 12.69 -11.73 6.83
N ALA A 48 13.14 -12.60 5.93
CA ALA A 48 14.56 -12.78 5.67
C ALA A 48 15.22 -11.50 5.13
N TYR A 49 14.57 -10.76 4.22
CA TYR A 49 15.10 -9.47 3.75
C TYR A 49 15.27 -8.46 4.89
N VAL A 50 14.30 -8.39 5.80
CA VAL A 50 14.39 -7.51 6.98
C VAL A 50 15.48 -7.97 7.95
N ALA A 51 15.54 -9.27 8.25
CA ALA A 51 16.51 -9.84 9.17
C ALA A 51 17.96 -9.69 8.68
N ASN A 52 18.18 -9.71 7.36
CA ASN A 52 19.48 -9.48 6.75
C ASN A 52 19.81 -7.99 6.54
N GLY A 53 18.93 -7.07 6.96
CA GLY A 53 19.12 -5.62 6.77
C GLY A 53 19.06 -5.18 5.31
N GLN A 54 18.49 -6.01 4.43
CA GLN A 54 18.34 -5.72 3.00
C GLN A 54 17.05 -4.95 2.70
N ALA A 55 16.13 -4.88 3.67
CA ALA A 55 14.89 -4.13 3.59
C ALA A 55 14.50 -3.61 4.99
N VAL A 56 13.88 -2.44 5.06
CA VAL A 56 13.26 -1.91 6.28
C VAL A 56 11.84 -2.45 6.44
N SER A 57 11.12 -2.69 5.34
CA SER A 57 9.81 -3.33 5.35
C SER A 57 9.57 -4.18 4.09
N TYR A 58 8.56 -5.06 4.17
CA TYR A 58 8.12 -5.87 3.03
C TYR A 58 6.60 -5.88 2.93
N PHE A 59 6.12 -6.18 1.72
CA PHE A 59 4.71 -6.33 1.41
C PHE A 59 4.49 -7.59 0.58
N CYS A 60 3.48 -8.37 0.96
CA CYS A 60 3.03 -9.55 0.23
C CYS A 60 1.66 -9.29 -0.38
N ASP A 61 1.61 -9.12 -1.69
CA ASP A 61 0.39 -9.00 -2.47
C ASP A 61 -0.16 -10.40 -2.74
N VAL A 62 -1.06 -10.88 -1.88
CA VAL A 62 -1.57 -12.25 -1.91
C VAL A 62 -2.74 -12.37 -2.87
N THR A 63 -2.60 -13.26 -3.85
CA THR A 63 -3.65 -13.73 -4.74
C THR A 63 -4.00 -15.20 -4.38
N PRO A 64 -5.11 -15.76 -4.86
CA PRO A 64 -5.58 -17.09 -4.44
C PRO A 64 -4.58 -18.24 -4.65
N THR A 65 -3.66 -18.09 -5.60
CA THR A 65 -2.71 -19.14 -5.99
C THR A 65 -1.25 -18.74 -5.82
N THR A 66 -0.96 -17.46 -5.59
CA THR A 66 0.41 -16.94 -5.51
C THR A 66 0.48 -15.68 -4.64
N ALA A 67 1.66 -15.34 -4.15
CA ALA A 67 1.91 -14.09 -3.45
C ALA A 67 3.10 -13.36 -4.06
N ARG A 68 2.94 -12.09 -4.38
CA ARG A 68 4.03 -11.24 -4.89
C ARG A 68 4.69 -10.49 -3.74
N LEU A 69 6.00 -10.69 -3.60
CA LEU A 69 6.82 -9.97 -2.63
C LEU A 69 7.35 -8.68 -3.24
N SER A 70 7.21 -7.59 -2.48
CA SER A 70 7.89 -6.32 -2.74
C SER A 70 8.54 -5.83 -1.43
N ILE A 71 9.71 -5.19 -1.52
CA ILE A 71 10.48 -4.73 -0.35
C ILE A 71 10.77 -3.24 -0.43
N TRP A 72 10.89 -2.59 0.72
CA TRP A 72 11.34 -1.21 0.84
C TRP A 72 12.68 -1.20 1.57
N THR A 73 13.67 -0.51 0.99
CA THR A 73 15.05 -0.42 1.49
C THR A 73 15.37 0.96 1.99
#